data_AF-A0A166WB95-F1
#
_entry.id   AF-A0A166WB95-F1
#
_cell.length_a   1.000
_cell.length_b   1.000
_cell.length_c   1.000
_cell.angle_alpha   90.00
_cell.angle_beta   90.00
_cell.angle_gamma   90.00
#
_symmetry.space_group_name_H-M   'P 1'
#
loop_
_entity.id
_entity.type
_entity.pdbx_description
1 polymer ?
#
loop_
_entity_poly.entity_id
_entity_poly.type
_entity_poly.pdbx_seq_one_letter_code
_entity_poly.pdbx_strand_id
1 'polypeptide(L)'
;MKPVKNIQLCMVATCIFSSASIAQVSVEQGENSSLQQQTKAQIDISVQCTDRPNALRRALNKIYNAKNVTFTISGECYGPIQINQDGISIVNDAGMSGSLRVRPNNADAESAILIKSSSAKLDNFNIDVPNDVVAVTAKANATVEINHITTNAKAHSKTPFYQFIVTDNSTAYLSNQSGNSVGVYNSSYTSFVEDCDQNTVEVYDTSAGYSKSENHFNSVQVAGNGYFLADDESHISTLKIWSKGAAEINNESTVGELQMGGQSLFAAYKNSAISGPYFLWGNVVFELEHSKAYNWKAVTKPNSIITGNNATVNGEFYPNWSWTGQDKKLP
;
A
#
# COMPACT_ATOMS: atom_id res chain seq x y z
N MET A 1 -48.78 26.42 -31.71
CA MET A 1 -48.70 25.55 -30.52
C MET A 1 -47.29 24.97 -30.41
N LYS A 2 -46.55 25.35 -29.36
CA LYS A 2 -45.42 24.58 -28.79
C LYS A 2 -46.00 23.41 -27.96
N PRO A 3 -45.26 22.34 -27.55
CA PRO A 3 -43.85 22.35 -27.10
C PRO A 3 -42.96 21.24 -27.70
N VAL A 4 -41.65 21.42 -27.91
CA VAL A 4 -40.52 21.48 -26.95
C VAL A 4 -40.46 20.25 -26.04
N LYS A 5 -39.59 19.28 -26.38
CA LYS A 5 -39.15 18.23 -25.46
C LYS A 5 -37.82 18.66 -24.85
N ASN A 6 -37.86 19.04 -23.58
CA ASN A 6 -36.69 19.25 -22.74
C ASN A 6 -36.10 17.92 -22.31
N ILE A 7 -34.77 17.87 -22.39
CA ILE A 7 -33.88 16.93 -21.71
C ILE A 7 -33.98 17.21 -20.21
N GLN A 8 -34.11 16.16 -19.40
CA GLN A 8 -33.99 16.28 -17.95
C GLN A 8 -32.94 15.28 -17.47
N LEU A 9 -31.81 15.83 -17.00
CA LEU A 9 -30.85 15.22 -16.09
C LEU A 9 -31.60 14.72 -14.84
N CYS A 10 -31.43 13.46 -14.47
CA CYS A 10 -31.67 13.02 -13.10
C CYS A 10 -30.33 12.84 -12.40
N MET A 11 -29.98 13.80 -11.54
CA MET A 11 -29.07 13.56 -10.42
C MET A 11 -29.74 12.53 -9.50
N VAL A 12 -29.06 11.42 -9.22
CA VAL A 12 -29.42 10.54 -8.11
C VAL A 12 -28.43 10.81 -7.00
N ALA A 13 -28.79 11.76 -6.14
CA ALA A 13 -28.23 11.92 -4.81
C ALA A 13 -29.32 11.48 -3.81
N THR A 14 -29.12 10.34 -3.16
CA THR A 14 -29.91 9.96 -1.98
C THR A 14 -28.97 9.39 -0.94
N CYS A 15 -28.61 10.25 0.02
CA CYS A 15 -28.20 9.87 1.35
C CYS A 15 -29.35 9.12 2.03
N ILE A 16 -29.06 7.99 2.67
CA ILE A 16 -29.93 7.42 3.70
C ILE A 16 -29.09 7.31 4.96
N PHE A 17 -29.25 8.30 5.83
CA PHE A 17 -28.89 8.22 7.24
C PHE A 17 -29.99 7.41 7.94
N SER A 18 -29.65 6.21 8.39
CA SER A 18 -30.50 5.41 9.27
C SER A 18 -30.21 5.78 10.72
N SER A 19 -31.03 6.65 11.29
CA SER A 19 -31.08 6.91 12.73
C SER A 19 -31.78 5.74 13.43
N ALA A 20 -31.01 4.91 14.15
CA ALA A 20 -31.56 3.91 15.06
C ALA A 20 -31.86 4.57 16.42
N SER A 21 -33.16 4.66 16.76
CA SER A 21 -33.63 4.99 18.10
C SER A 21 -33.30 3.84 19.06
N ILE A 22 -32.55 4.13 20.12
CA ILE A 22 -32.35 3.19 21.23
C ILE A 22 -33.39 3.51 22.31
N ALA A 23 -34.31 2.58 22.53
CA ALA A 23 -35.19 2.57 23.70
C ALA A 23 -34.34 2.24 24.93
N GLN A 24 -34.32 3.13 25.92
CA GLN A 24 -33.77 2.86 27.25
C GLN A 24 -34.72 1.91 28.00
N VAL A 25 -34.26 0.70 28.30
CA VAL A 25 -34.83 -0.13 29.36
C VAL A 25 -33.81 -0.14 30.50
N SER A 26 -34.17 0.54 31.58
CA SER A 26 -33.45 0.53 32.84
C SER A 26 -33.69 -0.81 33.54
N VAL A 27 -32.63 -1.57 33.80
CA VAL A 27 -32.65 -2.66 34.80
C VAL A 27 -31.56 -2.34 35.82
N GLU A 28 -32.01 -2.06 37.05
CA GLU A 28 -31.17 -1.85 38.22
C GLU A 28 -30.56 -3.16 38.73
N GLN A 29 -29.27 -3.02 39.06
CA GLN A 29 -28.52 -3.69 40.13
C GLN A 29 -28.45 -5.22 40.18
N GLY A 30 -27.27 -5.71 39.84
CA GLY A 30 -26.59 -6.76 40.59
C GLY A 30 -25.15 -6.34 40.82
N GLU A 31 -24.81 -5.97 42.06
CA GLU A 31 -23.43 -5.83 42.52
C GLU A 31 -22.69 -7.14 42.24
N ASN A 32 -21.77 -7.12 41.29
CA ASN A 32 -20.69 -8.08 41.25
C ASN A 32 -19.40 -7.28 41.04
N SER A 33 -18.65 -7.22 42.14
CA SER A 33 -17.34 -6.63 42.30
C SER A 33 -16.39 -7.15 41.22
N SER A 34 -16.38 -6.48 40.07
CA SER A 34 -15.32 -6.65 39.09
C SER A 34 -14.14 -5.80 39.56
N LEU A 35 -13.03 -6.49 39.82
CA LEU A 35 -11.70 -5.88 39.75
C LEU A 35 -11.59 -5.21 38.38
N GLN A 36 -11.97 -3.93 38.30
CA GLN A 36 -11.54 -3.05 37.22
C GLN A 36 -10.04 -2.87 37.42
N GLN A 37 -9.25 -3.83 36.94
CA GLN A 37 -7.85 -3.59 36.67
C GLN A 37 -7.81 -2.44 35.67
N GLN A 38 -7.50 -1.24 36.15
CA GLN A 38 -7.31 -0.06 35.32
C GLN A 38 -6.30 -0.39 34.21
N THR A 39 -6.79 -0.58 32.99
CA THR A 39 -5.95 -0.70 31.80
C THR A 39 -5.17 0.60 31.67
N LYS A 40 -3.84 0.51 31.68
CA LYS A 40 -2.99 1.70 31.51
C LYS A 40 -3.14 2.24 30.09
N ALA A 41 -3.04 3.56 29.93
CA ALA A 41 -3.05 4.16 28.60
C ALA A 41 -1.81 3.74 27.79
N GLN A 42 -0.64 3.75 28.43
CA GLN A 42 0.64 3.43 27.80
C GLN A 42 1.58 2.77 28.80
N ILE A 43 2.40 1.83 28.31
CA ILE A 43 3.53 1.26 29.03
C ILE A 43 4.76 1.35 28.12
N ASP A 44 5.85 1.89 28.65
CA ASP A 44 7.14 1.94 27.95
C ASP A 44 8.14 0.97 28.59
N ILE A 45 8.84 0.20 27.76
CA ILE A 45 9.74 -0.88 28.18
C ILE A 45 11.06 -0.73 27.42
N SER A 46 12.13 -0.43 28.15
CA SER A 46 13.48 -0.52 27.58
C SER A 46 13.92 -1.97 27.49
N VAL A 47 14.41 -2.37 26.31
CA VAL A 47 14.85 -3.73 25.99
C VAL A 47 16.29 -3.69 25.50
N GLN A 48 17.22 -4.07 26.36
CA GLN A 48 18.64 -4.16 26.03
C GLN A 48 18.99 -5.57 25.55
N CYS A 49 19.34 -5.69 24.27
CA CYS A 49 19.65 -6.96 23.62
C CYS A 49 21.14 -7.30 23.57
N THR A 50 22.04 -6.37 23.93
CA THR A 50 23.51 -6.58 23.93
C THR A 50 23.93 -7.84 24.69
N ASP A 51 23.54 -7.96 25.97
CA ASP A 51 23.87 -9.13 26.79
C ASP A 51 22.75 -10.19 26.78
N ARG A 52 21.57 -9.81 26.26
CA ARG A 52 20.36 -10.64 26.30
C ARG A 52 19.65 -10.60 24.95
N PRO A 53 20.19 -11.23 23.90
CA PRO A 53 19.64 -11.10 22.54
C PRO A 53 18.17 -11.52 22.41
N ASN A 54 17.70 -12.45 23.26
CA ASN A 54 16.30 -12.90 23.27
C ASN A 54 15.37 -12.05 24.16
N ALA A 55 15.81 -10.89 24.66
CA ALA A 55 15.03 -10.06 25.57
C ALA A 55 13.72 -9.56 24.95
N LEU A 56 13.77 -9.06 23.72
CA LEU A 56 12.58 -8.58 22.99
C LEU A 56 11.55 -9.68 22.82
N ARG A 57 11.96 -10.84 22.28
CA ARG A 57 11.07 -11.99 22.11
C ARG A 57 10.40 -12.43 23.42
N ARG A 58 11.16 -12.46 24.52
CA ARG A 58 10.60 -12.79 25.85
C ARG A 58 9.64 -11.73 26.37
N ALA A 59 9.86 -10.46 26.03
CA ALA A 59 8.98 -9.37 26.43
C ALA A 59 7.66 -9.43 25.65
N LEU A 60 7.70 -9.63 24.34
CA LEU A 60 6.52 -9.79 23.48
C LEU A 60 5.63 -10.98 23.87
N ASN A 61 6.19 -12.04 24.45
CA ASN A 61 5.44 -13.18 24.95
C ASN A 61 4.66 -12.91 26.26
N LYS A 62 4.83 -11.74 26.87
CA LYS A 62 4.07 -11.34 28.07
C LYS A 62 2.77 -10.64 27.67
N ILE A 63 1.75 -10.81 28.49
CA ILE A 63 0.48 -10.06 28.36
C ILE A 63 0.61 -8.76 29.14
N TYR A 64 0.28 -7.65 28.48
CA TYR A 64 0.29 -6.33 29.08
C TYR A 64 -1.15 -5.79 29.18
N ASN A 65 -1.56 -5.32 30.35
CA ASN A 65 -2.85 -4.64 30.51
C ASN A 65 -2.70 -3.14 30.22
N ALA A 66 -2.44 -2.81 28.95
CA ALA A 66 -2.35 -1.45 28.46
C ALA A 66 -2.90 -1.33 27.03
N LYS A 67 -3.36 -0.13 26.65
CA LYS A 67 -3.79 0.14 25.28
C LYS A 67 -2.61 0.15 24.31
N ASN A 68 -1.50 0.76 24.73
CA ASN A 68 -0.26 0.82 23.95
C ASN A 68 0.92 0.33 24.79
N VAL A 69 1.80 -0.43 24.17
CA VAL A 69 3.06 -0.90 24.77
C VAL A 69 4.21 -0.58 23.82
N THR A 70 5.10 0.29 24.24
CA THR A 70 6.28 0.69 23.46
C THR A 70 7.51 -0.04 23.97
N PHE A 71 8.17 -0.80 23.10
CA PHE A 71 9.46 -1.42 23.33
C PHE A 71 10.55 -0.56 22.68
N THR A 72 11.37 0.08 23.50
CA THR A 72 12.57 0.79 23.02
C THR A 72 13.75 -0.18 23.03
N ILE A 73 14.23 -0.57 21.85
CA ILE A 73 15.23 -1.62 21.69
C ILE A 73 16.64 -1.04 21.50
N SER A 74 17.64 -1.69 22.11
CA SER A 74 19.05 -1.41 21.89
C SER A 74 19.87 -2.69 21.75
N GLY A 75 20.97 -2.63 20.98
CA GLY A 75 21.76 -3.80 20.60
C GLY A 75 21.06 -4.73 19.59
N GLU A 76 21.68 -5.87 19.30
CA GLU A 76 21.18 -6.85 18.31
C GLU A 76 20.17 -7.82 18.97
N CYS A 77 18.87 -7.59 18.77
CA CYS A 77 17.81 -8.49 19.22
C CYS A 77 17.64 -9.67 18.26
N TYR A 78 17.40 -10.87 18.78
CA TYR A 78 17.24 -12.08 17.95
C TYR A 78 15.78 -12.33 17.57
N GLY A 79 15.58 -12.48 16.27
CA GLY A 79 14.37 -12.99 15.65
C GLY A 79 14.42 -14.50 15.35
N PRO A 80 13.35 -15.06 14.76
CA PRO A 80 12.11 -14.36 14.42
C PRO A 80 11.29 -13.98 15.66
N ILE A 81 10.44 -12.96 15.53
CA ILE A 81 9.48 -12.52 16.54
C ILE A 81 8.06 -12.49 15.95
N GLN A 82 7.08 -12.66 16.82
CA GLN A 82 5.67 -12.57 16.47
C GLN A 82 5.00 -11.52 17.35
N ILE A 83 4.16 -10.69 16.73
CA ILE A 83 3.28 -9.73 17.38
C ILE A 83 1.85 -10.23 17.16
N ASN A 84 1.15 -10.49 18.26
CA ASN A 84 -0.21 -11.02 18.30
C ASN A 84 -1.10 -10.28 19.31
N GLN A 85 -0.60 -9.15 19.83
CA GLN A 85 -1.31 -8.25 20.74
C GLN A 85 -1.42 -6.89 20.05
N ASP A 86 -2.54 -6.21 20.28
CA ASP A 86 -2.76 -4.87 19.74
C ASP A 86 -1.94 -3.81 20.47
N GLY A 87 -1.69 -2.69 19.77
CA GLY A 87 -1.03 -1.52 20.34
C GLY A 87 0.45 -1.71 20.64
N ILE A 88 1.14 -2.66 19.99
CA ILE A 88 2.57 -2.86 20.18
C ILE A 88 3.37 -1.90 19.31
N SER A 89 4.25 -1.11 19.91
CA SER A 89 5.24 -0.31 19.19
C SER A 89 6.63 -0.84 19.49
N ILE A 90 7.47 -1.02 18.47
CA ILE A 90 8.89 -1.34 18.60
C ILE A 90 9.66 -0.19 17.97
N VAL A 91 10.44 0.51 18.79
CA VAL A 91 11.17 1.72 18.41
C VAL A 91 12.65 1.57 18.72
N ASN A 92 13.48 2.14 17.89
CA ASN A 92 14.92 2.18 18.12
C ASN A 92 15.30 3.11 19.28
N ASP A 93 16.26 2.69 20.10
CA ASP A 93 16.97 3.58 21.02
C ASP A 93 18.00 4.42 20.25
N ALA A 94 17.72 5.72 20.05
CA ALA A 94 18.60 6.62 19.34
C ALA A 94 20.00 6.77 19.96
N GLY A 95 20.17 6.50 21.26
CA GLY A 95 21.45 6.63 21.96
C GLY A 95 22.36 5.41 21.83
N MET A 96 21.79 4.21 21.68
CA MET A 96 22.56 2.95 21.65
C MET A 96 22.43 2.17 20.35
N SER A 97 21.46 2.52 19.50
CA SER A 97 21.06 1.79 18.29
C SER A 97 20.62 0.34 18.55
N GLY A 98 19.47 -0.02 18.04
CA GLY A 98 18.85 -1.34 18.10
C GLY A 98 18.68 -1.92 16.71
N SER A 99 18.78 -3.23 16.62
CA SER A 99 18.52 -3.99 15.40
C SER A 99 17.83 -5.31 15.71
N LEU A 100 17.22 -5.90 14.69
CA LEU A 100 16.69 -7.26 14.75
C LEU A 100 17.47 -8.15 13.79
N ARG A 101 17.91 -9.32 14.25
CA ARG A 101 18.61 -10.30 13.43
C ARG A 101 17.97 -11.68 13.48
N VAL A 102 17.65 -12.23 12.32
CA VAL A 102 17.36 -13.67 12.17
C VAL A 102 18.65 -14.39 11.83
N ARG A 103 18.99 -15.42 12.60
CA ARG A 103 20.20 -16.21 12.37
C ARG A 103 19.96 -17.30 11.30
N PRO A 104 20.99 -17.73 10.55
CA PRO A 104 20.85 -18.73 9.49
C PRO A 104 20.30 -20.09 9.95
N ASN A 105 20.49 -20.45 11.22
CA ASN A 105 19.96 -21.68 11.79
C ASN A 105 18.43 -21.63 12.05
N ASN A 106 17.78 -20.49 11.80
CA ASN A 106 16.33 -20.32 11.79
C ASN A 106 15.82 -20.17 10.34
N ALA A 107 16.43 -20.86 9.36
CA ALA A 107 16.07 -20.74 7.94
C ALA A 107 14.61 -21.11 7.61
N ASP A 108 13.92 -21.82 8.50
CA ASP A 108 12.50 -22.14 8.34
C ASP A 108 11.57 -20.95 8.67
N ALA A 109 12.12 -19.82 9.13
CA ALA A 109 11.33 -18.63 9.42
C ALA A 109 10.88 -17.95 8.12
N GLU A 110 9.57 -17.90 7.88
CA GLU A 110 9.01 -17.19 6.73
C GLU A 110 9.28 -15.67 6.80
N SER A 111 9.36 -15.11 8.01
CA SER A 111 9.64 -13.68 8.23
C SER A 111 10.37 -13.41 9.53
N ALA A 112 11.09 -12.29 9.62
CA ALA A 112 11.73 -11.83 10.85
C ALA A 112 10.73 -11.28 11.86
N ILE A 113 9.77 -10.49 11.40
CA ILE A 113 8.66 -9.97 12.19
C ILE A 113 7.34 -10.42 11.55
N LEU A 114 6.59 -11.23 12.28
CA LEU A 114 5.24 -11.62 11.90
C LEU A 114 4.21 -10.85 12.75
N ILE A 115 3.45 -9.96 12.13
CA ILE A 115 2.29 -9.31 12.75
C ILE A 115 1.04 -10.08 12.32
N LYS A 116 0.34 -10.66 13.29
CA LYS A 116 -0.82 -11.51 13.03
C LYS A 116 -2.02 -11.03 13.84
N SER A 117 -3.13 -10.75 13.17
CA SER A 117 -4.41 -10.38 13.80
C SER A 117 -4.25 -9.35 14.92
N SER A 118 -3.41 -8.35 14.66
CA SER A 118 -3.02 -7.33 15.64
C SER A 118 -2.54 -6.06 14.95
N SER A 119 -2.44 -5.00 15.73
CA SER A 119 -1.89 -3.70 15.36
C SER A 119 -0.47 -3.49 15.90
N ALA A 120 0.44 -3.03 15.05
CA ALA A 120 1.82 -2.76 15.43
C ALA A 120 2.39 -1.50 14.78
N LYS A 121 3.37 -0.87 15.44
CA LYS A 121 4.22 0.18 14.87
C LYS A 121 5.68 -0.22 14.96
N LEU A 122 6.41 -0.11 13.86
CA LEU A 122 7.85 -0.38 13.76
C LEU A 122 8.55 0.93 13.37
N ASP A 123 9.56 1.33 14.14
CA ASP A 123 10.16 2.67 13.99
C ASP A 123 11.70 2.67 14.08
N ASN A 124 12.34 3.04 12.97
CA ASN A 124 13.74 3.49 12.89
C ASN A 124 14.81 2.45 13.27
N PHE A 125 14.67 1.18 12.90
CA PHE A 125 15.69 0.15 13.15
C PHE A 125 15.95 -0.75 11.93
N ASN A 126 17.11 -1.41 11.94
CA ASN A 126 17.51 -2.35 10.89
C ASN A 126 17.07 -3.79 11.19
N ILE A 127 16.66 -4.51 10.14
CA ILE A 127 16.31 -5.93 10.17
C ILE A 127 17.27 -6.72 9.27
N ASP A 128 18.12 -7.53 9.89
CA ASP A 128 19.06 -8.43 9.22
C ASP A 128 18.55 -9.87 9.16
N VAL A 129 18.42 -10.40 7.96
CA VAL A 129 17.88 -11.74 7.71
C VAL A 129 18.77 -12.55 6.77
N PRO A 130 18.67 -13.89 6.81
CA PRO A 130 19.18 -14.75 5.74
C PRO A 130 18.45 -14.49 4.42
N ASN A 131 19.00 -15.00 3.31
CA ASN A 131 18.27 -15.01 2.05
C ASN A 131 16.94 -15.76 2.19
N ASP A 132 15.95 -15.38 1.38
CA ASP A 132 14.61 -15.97 1.30
C ASP A 132 13.72 -15.77 2.56
N VAL A 133 14.19 -15.01 3.55
CA VAL A 133 13.42 -14.63 4.73
C VAL A 133 12.91 -13.20 4.57
N VAL A 134 11.60 -13.00 4.70
CA VAL A 134 10.96 -11.68 4.59
C VAL A 134 11.26 -10.85 5.85
N ALA A 135 11.42 -9.53 5.73
CA ALA A 135 11.67 -8.70 6.91
C ALA A 135 10.41 -8.55 7.78
N VAL A 136 9.30 -8.17 7.15
CA VAL A 136 8.03 -7.94 7.85
C VAL A 136 6.86 -8.55 7.07
N THR A 137 6.05 -9.35 7.76
CA THR A 137 4.79 -9.87 7.22
C THR A 137 3.64 -9.45 8.12
N ALA A 138 2.68 -8.72 7.56
CA ALA A 138 1.39 -8.43 8.18
C ALA A 138 0.32 -9.35 7.58
N LYS A 139 -0.34 -10.16 8.42
CA LYS A 139 -1.38 -11.10 7.96
C LYS A 139 -2.55 -11.26 8.93
N ALA A 140 -3.64 -11.78 8.37
CA ALA A 140 -4.86 -12.16 9.07
C ALA A 140 -5.50 -10.98 9.81
N ASN A 141 -5.90 -9.95 9.07
CA ASN A 141 -6.46 -8.70 9.59
C ASN A 141 -5.48 -7.92 10.49
N ALA A 142 -4.19 -7.92 10.15
CA ALA A 142 -3.20 -7.11 10.85
C ALA A 142 -3.19 -5.67 10.35
N THR A 143 -2.80 -4.73 11.21
CA THR A 143 -2.48 -3.35 10.80
C THR A 143 -1.06 -3.02 11.23
N VAL A 144 -0.23 -2.50 10.34
CA VAL A 144 1.15 -2.15 10.67
C VAL A 144 1.51 -0.75 10.17
N GLU A 145 2.16 0.03 11.03
CA GLU A 145 2.87 1.25 10.65
C GLU A 145 4.37 0.94 10.58
N ILE A 146 5.00 1.23 9.45
CA ILE A 146 6.41 0.98 9.19
C ILE A 146 7.07 2.33 8.88
N ASN A 147 7.85 2.84 9.82
CA ASN A 147 8.59 4.09 9.68
C ASN A 147 10.09 3.81 9.70
N HIS A 148 10.79 4.23 8.63
CA HIS A 148 12.24 4.11 8.50
C HIS A 148 12.82 2.74 8.91
N ILE A 149 12.34 1.66 8.28
CA ILE A 149 12.84 0.30 8.53
C ILE A 149 13.76 -0.12 7.38
N THR A 150 15.03 -0.36 7.69
CA THR A 150 15.99 -0.87 6.71
C THR A 150 16.13 -2.37 6.82
N THR A 151 16.45 -3.05 5.71
CA THR A 151 16.66 -4.49 5.72
C THR A 151 17.53 -4.98 4.57
N ASN A 152 18.25 -6.08 4.80
CA ASN A 152 19.02 -6.80 3.78
C ASN A 152 18.22 -7.94 3.11
N ALA A 153 16.93 -8.08 3.42
CA ALA A 153 16.06 -9.15 2.92
C ALA A 153 16.08 -9.21 1.39
N LYS A 154 16.34 -10.41 0.86
CA LYS A 154 16.46 -10.68 -0.58
C LYS A 154 16.28 -12.16 -0.89
N ALA A 155 15.90 -12.49 -2.11
CA ALA A 155 15.91 -13.87 -2.59
C ALA A 155 17.34 -14.40 -2.81
N HIS A 156 17.50 -15.72 -2.68
CA HIS A 156 18.72 -16.43 -3.04
C HIS A 156 18.89 -16.53 -4.57
N SER A 157 17.79 -16.53 -5.32
CA SER A 157 17.77 -16.60 -6.77
C SER A 157 17.21 -15.32 -7.40
N LYS A 158 17.19 -15.23 -8.74
CA LYS A 158 16.62 -14.09 -9.47
C LYS A 158 15.08 -14.07 -9.49
N THR A 159 14.42 -14.80 -8.59
CA THR A 159 12.96 -14.78 -8.44
C THR A 159 12.49 -13.46 -7.82
N PRO A 160 11.29 -12.97 -8.18
CA PRO A 160 10.67 -11.85 -7.49
C PRO A 160 10.62 -12.09 -5.97
N PHE A 161 10.97 -11.07 -5.18
CA PHE A 161 11.05 -11.16 -3.73
C PHE A 161 10.66 -9.84 -3.08
N TYR A 162 9.90 -9.93 -1.99
CA TYR A 162 9.38 -8.79 -1.26
C TYR A 162 9.96 -8.75 0.14
N GLN A 163 10.45 -7.59 0.53
CA GLN A 163 10.97 -7.36 1.88
C GLN A 163 9.83 -7.19 2.88
N PHE A 164 8.73 -6.56 2.44
CA PHE A 164 7.51 -6.38 3.22
C PHE A 164 6.32 -7.02 2.52
N ILE A 165 5.55 -7.83 3.24
CA ILE A 165 4.36 -8.50 2.73
C ILE A 165 3.14 -8.09 3.54
N VAL A 166 2.10 -7.65 2.85
CA VAL A 166 0.78 -7.35 3.42
C VAL A 166 -0.24 -8.28 2.78
N THR A 167 -0.84 -9.16 3.58
CA THR A 167 -1.73 -10.20 3.05
C THR A 167 -2.90 -10.51 3.99
N ASP A 168 -3.86 -11.30 3.52
CA ASP A 168 -5.01 -11.78 4.25
C ASP A 168 -5.79 -10.64 4.95
N ASN A 169 -6.30 -9.71 4.13
CA ASN A 169 -7.08 -8.53 4.56
C ASN A 169 -6.35 -7.64 5.58
N SER A 170 -5.04 -7.47 5.41
CA SER A 170 -4.21 -6.64 6.30
C SER A 170 -3.94 -5.26 5.70
N THR A 171 -3.50 -4.34 6.54
CA THR A 171 -3.24 -2.94 6.17
C THR A 171 -1.82 -2.55 6.58
N ALA A 172 -1.09 -1.89 5.71
CA ALA A 172 0.19 -1.26 6.06
C ALA A 172 0.21 0.23 5.73
N TYR A 173 0.87 1.00 6.59
CA TYR A 173 1.21 2.41 6.37
C TYR A 173 2.73 2.53 6.38
N LEU A 174 3.30 3.09 5.32
CA LEU A 174 4.74 3.21 5.14
C LEU A 174 5.13 4.68 5.04
N SER A 175 6.16 5.06 5.78
CA SER A 175 6.76 6.40 5.76
C SER A 175 8.27 6.31 5.83
N ASN A 176 8.99 7.27 5.25
CA ASN A 176 10.47 7.33 5.32
C ASN A 176 11.16 6.04 4.83
N GLN A 177 10.63 5.41 3.79
CA GLN A 177 11.17 4.16 3.24
C GLN A 177 12.04 4.44 2.03
N SER A 178 13.13 3.67 1.85
CA SER A 178 14.02 3.86 0.72
C SER A 178 14.47 2.52 0.15
N GLY A 179 14.17 2.30 -1.14
CA GLY A 179 14.68 1.14 -1.88
C GLY A 179 14.07 -0.20 -1.45
N ASN A 180 12.92 -0.18 -0.78
CA ASN A 180 12.27 -1.40 -0.30
C ASN A 180 11.35 -2.02 -1.37
N SER A 181 11.14 -3.34 -1.29
CA SER A 181 10.14 -4.05 -2.10
C SER A 181 8.94 -4.48 -1.25
N VAL A 182 7.75 -4.12 -1.70
CA VAL A 182 6.47 -4.33 -0.99
C VAL A 182 5.53 -5.17 -1.85
N GLY A 183 5.04 -6.28 -1.31
CA GLY A 183 4.02 -7.12 -1.94
C GLY A 183 2.69 -7.05 -1.18
N VAL A 184 1.60 -6.82 -1.91
CA VAL A 184 0.24 -6.65 -1.35
C VAL A 184 -0.72 -7.67 -1.98
N TYR A 185 -1.31 -8.54 -1.16
CA TYR A 185 -2.06 -9.71 -1.62
C TYR A 185 -3.36 -9.95 -0.83
N ASN A 186 -4.23 -10.80 -1.38
CA ASN A 186 -5.41 -11.32 -0.70
C ASN A 186 -6.29 -10.23 -0.07
N SER A 187 -6.76 -9.29 -0.89
CA SER A 187 -7.64 -8.19 -0.47
C SER A 187 -7.04 -7.30 0.63
N SER A 188 -5.74 -7.06 0.55
CA SER A 188 -5.02 -6.21 1.51
C SER A 188 -4.84 -4.79 0.98
N TYR A 189 -4.34 -3.91 1.83
CA TYR A 189 -4.15 -2.51 1.49
C TYR A 189 -2.79 -1.99 1.98
N THR A 190 -2.15 -1.16 1.18
CA THR A 190 -0.95 -0.43 1.59
C THR A 190 -1.07 1.06 1.28
N SER A 191 -0.60 1.90 2.20
CA SER A 191 -0.54 3.36 2.03
C SER A 191 0.91 3.82 2.17
N PHE A 192 1.46 4.43 1.13
CA PHE A 192 2.70 5.20 1.19
C PHE A 192 2.33 6.62 1.58
N VAL A 193 2.68 6.99 2.81
CA VAL A 193 2.21 8.21 3.46
C VAL A 193 3.08 9.40 3.09
N GLU A 194 4.39 9.27 3.25
CA GLU A 194 5.37 10.33 2.97
C GLU A 194 6.80 9.78 2.89
N ASP A 195 7.69 10.52 2.22
CA ASP A 195 9.12 10.29 2.14
C ASP A 195 9.51 8.85 1.74
N CYS A 196 8.74 8.26 0.81
CA CYS A 196 8.99 6.94 0.28
C CYS A 196 9.69 7.04 -1.08
N ASP A 197 10.98 6.70 -1.13
CA ASP A 197 11.81 6.82 -2.35
C ASP A 197 12.29 5.45 -2.87
N GLN A 198 12.45 5.35 -4.19
CA GLN A 198 12.99 4.17 -4.90
C GLN A 198 12.30 2.84 -4.59
N ASN A 199 11.05 2.87 -4.10
CA ASN A 199 10.35 1.66 -3.70
C ASN A 199 9.84 0.88 -4.91
N THR A 200 9.76 -0.44 -4.76
CA THR A 200 9.10 -1.34 -5.72
C THR A 200 7.85 -1.91 -5.08
N VAL A 201 6.71 -1.80 -5.77
CA VAL A 201 5.42 -2.21 -5.23
C VAL A 201 4.76 -3.18 -6.18
N GLU A 202 4.27 -4.30 -5.65
CA GLU A 202 3.42 -5.20 -6.42
C GLU A 202 2.09 -5.49 -5.71
N VAL A 203 0.99 -5.27 -6.43
CA VAL A 203 -0.38 -5.34 -5.91
C VAL A 203 -1.19 -6.38 -6.69
N TYR A 204 -1.75 -7.36 -5.97
CA TYR A 204 -2.46 -8.50 -6.54
C TYR A 204 -3.77 -8.83 -5.80
N ASP A 205 -4.57 -9.71 -6.38
CA ASP A 205 -5.68 -10.41 -5.71
C ASP A 205 -6.68 -9.49 -5.01
N THR A 206 -7.21 -8.52 -5.76
CA THR A 206 -8.19 -7.52 -5.26
C THR A 206 -7.63 -6.62 -4.14
N SER A 207 -6.30 -6.53 -4.04
CA SER A 207 -5.64 -5.62 -3.10
C SER A 207 -5.47 -4.23 -3.69
N ALA A 208 -5.14 -3.25 -2.84
CA ALA A 208 -4.93 -1.88 -3.27
C ALA A 208 -3.65 -1.27 -2.68
N GLY A 209 -3.01 -0.40 -3.46
CA GLY A 209 -1.95 0.50 -2.99
C GLY A 209 -2.30 1.96 -3.24
N TYR A 210 -1.89 2.83 -2.33
CA TYR A 210 -2.13 4.27 -2.44
C TYR A 210 -0.90 5.06 -2.02
N SER A 211 -0.42 5.95 -2.89
CA SER A 211 0.55 7.00 -2.56
C SER A 211 -0.15 8.31 -2.30
N LYS A 212 0.08 8.92 -1.13
CA LYS A 212 -0.64 10.09 -0.61
C LYS A 212 0.12 11.42 -0.70
N SER A 213 1.32 11.40 -1.26
CA SER A 213 2.25 12.51 -1.25
C SER A 213 3.29 12.35 -2.36
N GLU A 214 4.26 13.26 -2.40
CA GLU A 214 5.41 13.24 -3.30
C GLU A 214 6.35 12.05 -2.99
N ASN A 215 5.90 10.84 -3.32
CA ASN A 215 6.66 9.61 -3.19
C ASN A 215 7.19 9.19 -4.56
N HIS A 216 8.34 8.51 -4.56
CA HIS A 216 9.02 8.07 -5.75
C HIS A 216 9.15 6.55 -5.78
N PHE A 217 8.68 5.96 -6.88
CA PHE A 217 8.67 4.52 -7.08
C PHE A 217 9.58 4.15 -8.26
N ASN A 218 10.47 3.19 -8.03
CA ASN A 218 11.24 2.57 -9.11
C ASN A 218 10.32 1.77 -10.03
N SER A 219 9.40 0.99 -9.45
CA SER A 219 8.36 0.37 -10.23
C SER A 219 7.11 0.06 -9.41
N VAL A 220 5.97 0.10 -10.07
CA VAL A 220 4.69 -0.35 -9.54
C VAL A 220 4.12 -1.37 -10.51
N GLN A 221 3.76 -2.54 -10.00
CA GLN A 221 3.06 -3.58 -10.76
C GLN A 221 1.70 -3.87 -10.14
N VAL A 222 0.68 -3.91 -10.97
CA VAL A 222 -0.70 -4.19 -10.55
C VAL A 222 -1.27 -5.30 -11.42
N ALA A 223 -1.80 -6.35 -10.80
CA ALA A 223 -2.48 -7.44 -11.51
C ALA A 223 -3.57 -8.11 -10.66
N GLY A 224 -4.27 -9.11 -11.21
CA GLY A 224 -5.22 -9.92 -10.43
C GLY A 224 -6.38 -9.14 -9.78
N ASN A 225 -6.96 -8.17 -10.49
CA ASN A 225 -7.93 -7.20 -9.96
C ASN A 225 -7.37 -6.25 -8.89
N GLY A 226 -6.04 -6.15 -8.76
CA GLY A 226 -5.41 -5.14 -7.93
C GLY A 226 -5.65 -3.72 -8.44
N TYR A 227 -5.48 -2.76 -7.55
CA TYR A 227 -5.59 -1.33 -7.85
C TYR A 227 -4.40 -0.55 -7.27
N PHE A 228 -3.92 0.47 -7.98
CA PHE A 228 -2.96 1.41 -7.41
C PHE A 228 -3.32 2.85 -7.75
N LEU A 229 -3.32 3.73 -6.76
CA LEU A 229 -3.46 5.17 -6.93
C LEU A 229 -2.17 5.88 -6.56
N ALA A 230 -1.59 6.63 -7.49
CA ALA A 230 -0.55 7.61 -7.21
C ALA A 230 -1.17 9.00 -7.19
N ASP A 231 -0.96 9.74 -6.11
CA ASP A 231 -1.59 11.04 -5.90
C ASP A 231 -0.58 12.02 -5.32
N ASP A 232 -0.93 13.30 -5.41
CA ASP A 232 -0.16 14.43 -4.87
C ASP A 232 1.33 14.39 -5.23
N GLU A 233 1.64 14.63 -6.50
CA GLU A 233 3.02 14.75 -7.04
C GLU A 233 3.84 13.45 -6.98
N SER A 234 3.19 12.29 -6.83
CA SER A 234 3.86 10.99 -6.88
C SER A 234 4.56 10.73 -8.23
N HIS A 235 5.75 10.13 -8.21
CA HIS A 235 6.48 9.70 -9.40
C HIS A 235 6.62 8.18 -9.48
N ILE A 236 6.24 7.59 -10.61
CA ILE A 236 6.46 6.16 -10.90
C ILE A 236 7.37 6.04 -12.13
N SER A 237 8.57 5.52 -11.96
CA SER A 237 9.50 5.33 -13.08
C SER A 237 8.98 4.29 -14.09
N THR A 238 8.44 3.18 -13.62
CA THR A 238 7.83 2.14 -14.48
C THR A 238 6.54 1.60 -13.87
N LEU A 239 5.42 1.80 -14.58
CA LEU A 239 4.11 1.29 -14.19
C LEU A 239 3.75 0.09 -15.08
N LYS A 240 3.42 -1.04 -14.46
CA LYS A 240 3.04 -2.28 -15.13
C LYS A 240 1.65 -2.72 -14.69
N ILE A 241 0.73 -2.86 -15.63
CA ILE A 241 -0.67 -3.20 -15.34
C ILE A 241 -1.05 -4.44 -16.13
N TRP A 242 -1.35 -5.54 -15.45
CA TRP A 242 -1.57 -6.84 -16.08
C TRP A 242 -2.92 -7.45 -15.73
N SER A 243 -3.34 -8.41 -16.55
CA SER A 243 -4.54 -9.24 -16.32
C SER A 243 -5.83 -8.43 -16.20
N LYS A 244 -6.19 -7.99 -15.00
CA LYS A 244 -7.38 -7.16 -14.69
C LYS A 244 -7.05 -6.02 -13.73
N GLY A 245 -5.77 -5.65 -13.64
CA GLY A 245 -5.31 -4.57 -12.79
C GLY A 245 -5.77 -3.21 -13.30
N ALA A 246 -5.85 -2.26 -12.38
CA ALA A 246 -6.11 -0.87 -12.68
C ALA A 246 -5.10 0.03 -11.95
N ALA A 247 -4.68 1.12 -12.58
CA ALA A 247 -3.89 2.13 -11.91
C ALA A 247 -4.28 3.53 -12.35
N GLU A 248 -4.17 4.47 -11.42
CA GLU A 248 -4.52 5.87 -11.61
C GLU A 248 -3.37 6.75 -11.12
N ILE A 249 -3.11 7.83 -11.84
CA ILE A 249 -2.26 8.93 -11.37
C ILE A 249 -3.07 10.22 -11.31
N ASN A 250 -2.89 10.99 -10.24
CA ASN A 250 -3.71 12.15 -9.94
C ASN A 250 -2.88 13.28 -9.31
N ASN A 251 -3.42 14.51 -9.31
CA ASN A 251 -2.80 15.70 -8.71
C ASN A 251 -1.31 15.84 -9.07
N GLU A 252 -1.01 16.16 -10.33
CA GLU A 252 0.36 16.43 -10.81
C GLU A 252 1.34 15.23 -10.72
N SER A 253 0.83 14.03 -10.44
CA SER A 253 1.62 12.80 -10.44
C SER A 253 2.12 12.43 -11.84
N THR A 254 3.21 11.67 -11.89
CA THR A 254 3.88 11.33 -13.14
C THR A 254 4.23 9.85 -13.27
N VAL A 255 4.16 9.36 -14.51
CA VAL A 255 4.68 8.04 -14.89
C VAL A 255 5.71 8.21 -16.00
N GLY A 256 6.86 7.54 -15.84
CA GLY A 256 7.88 7.43 -16.87
C GLY A 256 7.44 6.47 -17.97
N GLU A 257 7.58 5.17 -17.72
CA GLU A 257 7.21 4.09 -18.64
C GLU A 257 5.87 3.43 -18.25
N LEU A 258 5.05 3.12 -19.26
CA LEU A 258 3.77 2.41 -19.06
C LEU A 258 3.74 1.08 -19.85
N GLN A 259 3.55 -0.01 -19.12
CA GLN A 259 3.30 -1.34 -19.66
C GLN A 259 1.89 -1.79 -19.27
N MET A 260 1.08 -2.18 -20.24
CA MET A 260 -0.29 -2.64 -19.99
C MET A 260 -0.58 -3.91 -20.77
N GLY A 261 -1.17 -4.90 -20.12
CA GLY A 261 -1.61 -6.16 -20.72
C GLY A 261 -2.93 -6.67 -20.17
N GLY A 262 -3.61 -7.54 -20.93
CA GLY A 262 -4.85 -8.20 -20.49
C GLY A 262 -6.11 -7.37 -20.75
N GLN A 263 -6.91 -7.18 -19.69
CA GLN A 263 -8.10 -6.32 -19.58
C GLN A 263 -7.81 -5.26 -18.51
N SER A 264 -6.89 -4.35 -18.79
CA SER A 264 -6.34 -3.40 -17.82
C SER A 264 -6.84 -1.98 -18.03
N LEU A 265 -6.77 -1.18 -16.97
CA LEU A 265 -7.12 0.23 -16.99
C LEU A 265 -5.96 1.09 -16.48
N PHE A 266 -5.69 2.18 -17.19
CA PHE A 266 -4.84 3.28 -16.74
C PHE A 266 -5.60 4.58 -16.92
N ALA A 267 -5.55 5.45 -15.92
CA ALA A 267 -6.03 6.82 -16.06
C ALA A 267 -5.07 7.85 -15.45
N ALA A 268 -5.01 9.03 -16.05
CA ALA A 268 -4.29 10.18 -15.54
C ALA A 268 -5.22 11.39 -15.41
N TYR A 269 -5.22 12.01 -14.24
CA TYR A 269 -6.13 13.08 -13.86
C TYR A 269 -5.39 14.31 -13.33
N LYS A 270 -6.03 15.48 -13.43
CA LYS A 270 -5.63 16.74 -12.77
C LYS A 270 -4.14 17.09 -12.93
N ASN A 271 -3.78 17.50 -14.15
CA ASN A 271 -2.44 17.95 -14.53
C ASN A 271 -1.35 16.87 -14.45
N SER A 272 -1.71 15.61 -14.23
CA SER A 272 -0.77 14.49 -14.24
C SER A 272 -0.17 14.25 -15.62
N ALA A 273 0.97 13.56 -15.67
CA ALA A 273 1.67 13.31 -16.92
C ALA A 273 2.23 11.89 -17.07
N ILE A 274 2.20 11.38 -18.31
CA ILE A 274 2.82 10.12 -18.71
C ILE A 274 3.79 10.38 -19.86
N SER A 275 5.02 9.86 -19.77
CA SER A 275 6.10 10.20 -20.71
C SER A 275 6.40 9.14 -21.77
N GLY A 276 6.11 7.88 -21.48
CA GLY A 276 6.50 6.74 -22.31
C GLY A 276 7.95 6.27 -22.08
N PRO A 277 8.35 5.13 -22.65
CA PRO A 277 7.66 4.39 -23.72
C PRO A 277 6.37 3.69 -23.27
N TYR A 278 5.53 3.36 -24.25
CA TYR A 278 4.24 2.69 -24.04
C TYR A 278 4.27 1.30 -24.66
N PHE A 279 3.99 0.29 -23.84
CA PHE A 279 3.87 -1.08 -24.30
C PHE A 279 2.48 -1.62 -23.97
N LEU A 280 1.63 -1.71 -24.99
CA LEU A 280 0.22 -2.04 -24.84
C LEU A 280 -0.10 -3.38 -25.51
N TRP A 281 -0.52 -4.34 -24.70
CA TRP A 281 -0.95 -5.69 -25.09
C TRP A 281 -2.39 -5.94 -24.63
N GLY A 282 -3.14 -6.76 -25.37
CA GLY A 282 -4.54 -7.05 -25.03
C GLY A 282 -5.49 -5.86 -25.25
N ASN A 283 -6.56 -5.83 -24.45
CA ASN A 283 -7.63 -4.84 -24.47
C ASN A 283 -7.42 -3.89 -23.29
N VAL A 284 -7.07 -2.64 -23.58
CA VAL A 284 -6.73 -1.67 -22.54
C VAL A 284 -7.71 -0.52 -22.53
N VAL A 285 -7.92 0.07 -21.36
CA VAL A 285 -8.54 1.38 -21.20
C VAL A 285 -7.44 2.36 -20.80
N PHE A 286 -7.25 3.39 -21.61
CA PHE A 286 -6.30 4.47 -21.37
C PHE A 286 -7.06 5.79 -21.39
N GLU A 287 -7.04 6.51 -20.26
CA GLU A 287 -7.80 7.74 -20.08
C GLU A 287 -6.91 8.89 -19.63
N LEU A 288 -7.09 10.06 -20.24
CA LEU A 288 -6.48 11.32 -19.82
C LEU A 288 -7.55 12.36 -19.55
N GLU A 289 -7.60 12.92 -18.36
CA GLU A 289 -8.43 14.08 -18.05
C GLU A 289 -7.57 15.22 -17.51
N HIS A 290 -7.63 16.39 -18.14
CA HIS A 290 -6.81 17.55 -17.76
C HIS A 290 -5.33 17.21 -17.62
N SER A 291 -4.84 16.26 -18.42
CA SER A 291 -3.54 15.58 -18.23
C SER A 291 -2.74 15.50 -19.52
N LYS A 292 -1.47 15.11 -19.41
CA LYS A 292 -0.51 15.15 -20.52
C LYS A 292 0.05 13.77 -20.85
N ALA A 293 0.16 13.47 -22.14
CA ALA A 293 0.92 12.33 -22.63
C ALA A 293 2.01 12.80 -23.60
N TYR A 294 3.25 12.39 -23.33
CA TYR A 294 4.40 12.65 -24.21
C TYR A 294 4.81 11.38 -24.93
N ASN A 295 5.50 11.53 -26.06
CA ASN A 295 6.00 10.43 -26.91
C ASN A 295 4.93 9.38 -27.29
N TRP A 296 3.67 9.80 -27.30
CA TRP A 296 2.56 8.92 -27.61
C TRP A 296 2.59 8.53 -29.08
N LYS A 297 2.37 7.24 -29.36
CA LYS A 297 2.29 6.73 -30.73
C LYS A 297 0.91 6.15 -30.95
N ALA A 298 0.31 6.48 -32.09
CA ALA A 298 -0.95 5.85 -32.50
C ALA A 298 -0.78 4.33 -32.53
N VAL A 299 -1.70 3.63 -31.87
CA VAL A 299 -1.70 2.18 -31.72
C VAL A 299 -2.97 1.60 -32.33
N THR A 300 -2.82 0.65 -33.24
CA THR A 300 -3.94 -0.07 -33.84
C THR A 300 -4.42 -1.15 -32.86
N LYS A 301 -5.39 -0.82 -32.01
CA LYS A 301 -5.98 -1.73 -31.02
C LYS A 301 -7.52 -1.65 -31.05
N PRO A 302 -8.19 -2.47 -31.88
CA PRO A 302 -9.62 -2.33 -32.17
C PRO A 302 -10.55 -2.56 -30.96
N ASN A 303 -10.06 -3.22 -29.91
CA ASN A 303 -10.84 -3.53 -28.70
C ASN A 303 -10.39 -2.70 -27.48
N SER A 304 -9.53 -1.71 -27.68
CA SER A 304 -9.08 -0.80 -26.62
C SER A 304 -9.86 0.51 -26.67
N ILE A 305 -10.01 1.14 -25.51
CA ILE A 305 -10.59 2.46 -25.36
C ILE A 305 -9.44 3.39 -25.01
N ILE A 306 -9.19 4.37 -25.86
CA ILE A 306 -8.18 5.39 -25.63
C ILE A 306 -8.90 6.71 -25.75
N THR A 307 -8.93 7.48 -24.66
CA THR A 307 -9.78 8.66 -24.58
C THR A 307 -9.07 9.77 -23.81
N GLY A 308 -9.48 11.00 -24.08
CA GLY A 308 -9.23 12.06 -23.13
C GLY A 308 -10.07 13.30 -23.33
N ASN A 309 -10.09 14.06 -22.25
CA ASN A 309 -10.89 15.26 -22.07
C ASN A 309 -9.96 16.36 -21.53
N ASN A 310 -9.91 17.50 -22.22
CA ASN A 310 -8.95 18.57 -21.94
C ASN A 310 -7.50 18.07 -21.80
N ALA A 311 -7.10 17.11 -22.64
CA ALA A 311 -5.80 16.47 -22.57
C ALA A 311 -4.81 17.10 -23.55
N THR A 312 -3.52 17.02 -23.26
CA THR A 312 -2.45 17.38 -24.21
C THR A 312 -1.66 16.14 -24.60
N VAL A 313 -1.58 15.84 -25.88
CA VAL A 313 -0.84 14.68 -26.40
C VAL A 313 0.23 15.17 -27.36
N ASN A 314 1.49 14.87 -27.07
CA ASN A 314 2.65 15.32 -27.86
C ASN A 314 2.70 16.83 -28.13
N GLY A 315 2.24 17.63 -27.17
CA GLY A 315 2.18 19.09 -27.27
C GLY A 315 0.95 19.66 -27.99
N GLU A 316 0.08 18.81 -28.55
CA GLU A 316 -1.20 19.23 -29.12
C GLU A 316 -2.32 19.10 -28.09
N PHE A 317 -3.15 20.14 -27.96
CA PHE A 317 -4.27 20.16 -27.04
C PHE A 317 -5.54 19.58 -27.68
N TYR A 318 -6.15 18.63 -27.00
CA TYR A 318 -7.39 17.97 -27.39
C TYR A 318 -8.48 18.25 -26.36
N PRO A 319 -9.45 19.14 -26.65
CA PRO A 319 -10.55 19.42 -25.72
C PRO A 319 -11.40 18.17 -25.47
N ASN A 320 -11.61 17.36 -26.50
CA ASN A 320 -12.14 16.00 -26.40
C ASN A 320 -11.48 15.16 -27.51
N TRP A 321 -11.03 13.96 -27.18
CA TRP A 321 -10.57 12.97 -28.16
C TRP A 321 -10.93 11.57 -27.70
N SER A 322 -11.25 10.70 -28.66
CA SER A 322 -11.53 9.30 -28.40
C SER A 322 -11.12 8.47 -29.60
N TRP A 323 -10.27 7.48 -29.38
CA TRP A 323 -9.97 6.40 -30.31
C TRP A 323 -10.59 5.12 -29.75
N THR A 324 -11.91 5.04 -29.81
CA THR A 324 -12.59 3.74 -29.73
C THR A 324 -12.32 3.00 -31.02
N GLY A 325 -11.65 1.86 -30.94
CA GLY A 325 -11.38 0.92 -32.03
C GLY A 325 -11.82 1.33 -33.43
N GLN A 326 -10.87 1.75 -34.27
CA GLN A 326 -11.11 1.81 -35.71
C GLN A 326 -10.29 0.73 -36.42
N ASP A 327 -10.98 -0.33 -36.84
CA ASP A 327 -10.73 -0.84 -38.19
C ASP A 327 -11.44 0.11 -39.16
N LYS A 328 -10.64 1.01 -39.76
CA LYS A 328 -10.57 1.29 -41.21
C LYS A 328 -9.96 2.66 -41.46
N LYS A 329 -8.70 2.62 -41.89
CA LYS A 329 -8.00 3.61 -42.74
C LYS A 329 -8.27 5.08 -42.40
N LEU A 330 -7.31 5.71 -41.73
CA LEU A 330 -7.13 7.15 -41.87
C LEU A 330 -6.36 7.45 -43.19
N PRO A 331 -6.66 8.58 -43.84
CA PRO A 331 -6.19 8.95 -45.19
C PRO A 331 -4.69 9.16 -45.33
#